data_AF-A0A833FZE3-F1
#
_entry.id   AF-A0A833FZE3-F1
#
_cell.length_a   1.000
_cell.length_b   1.000
_cell.length_c   1.000
_cell.angle_alpha   90.00
_cell.angle_beta   90.00
_cell.angle_gamma   90.00
#
_symmetry.space_group_name_H-M   'P 1'
#
loop_
_entity.id
_entity.type
_entity.pdbx_description
1 polymer ?
#
loop_
_entity_poly.entity_id
_entity_poly.type
_entity_poly.pdbx_seq_one_letter_code
_entity_poly.pdbx_strand_id
1 'polypeptide(L)'
;MAARYLFLGGLAAATVVTAIRLLPGDLERVSQLERDGRFEAAMAALDRLHATGNRDPRIALSLYKLKVHFGELDRAQALIEEYARARPRDTQAQLGLVRFYQQTHQPEPYIGALRQLWERTRSAELQKELVGFYRLDGRFAEEEEVLERASRTGRATTADLERLGLLAAGRGDLQRAARALRRADRRLDARAQQSRLSLFAILLALKEHEEAFERSATWLKSWQSQDATLGIMEDLAEAGRADLAIALSARFGGSGSEVTLIGAEMLAEANRIPELKKRLAEYVERGLPETREPAARFISLSVAAGELETALKAARNIGLKQLPADTVADLLEALSDLTEDGEAGRLARSLISGFAAEIEGRLEDSASRAERDQLILAPRLLLYTAQLAVSDNNRDLARRLLLGIDPAQLPLDRIVDFHGLSRVAGIVPHLDPALLSKPTKRSLVPPRRNRLLVRRQQKPKDPPPSLVFVQPAPSSAVEPVDPKLRRLKARERQLQRIREARRAAAARRSEQRAAQQTATQTAQPRRPAKPQQQ
;
A
#
# COMPACT_ATOMS: atom_id res chain seq x y z
N MET A 1 5.30 -34.02 104.18
CA MET A 1 5.57 -32.58 103.97
C MET A 1 6.40 -32.32 102.70
N ALA A 2 7.59 -32.92 102.54
CA ALA A 2 8.47 -32.68 101.38
C ALA A 2 7.82 -32.87 99.99
N ALA A 3 7.03 -33.93 99.80
CA ALA A 3 6.34 -34.18 98.52
C ALA A 3 5.34 -33.08 98.12
N ARG A 4 4.70 -32.41 99.10
CA ARG A 4 3.78 -31.29 98.83
C ARG A 4 4.52 -30.03 98.37
N TYR A 5 5.70 -29.76 98.95
CA TYR A 5 6.54 -28.63 98.53
C TYR A 5 7.16 -28.83 97.15
N LEU A 6 7.55 -30.06 96.78
CA LEU A 6 8.03 -30.37 95.44
C LEU A 6 6.93 -30.23 94.38
N PHE A 7 5.70 -30.67 94.67
CA PHE A 7 4.56 -30.50 93.77
C PHE A 7 4.21 -29.01 93.57
N LEU A 8 4.12 -28.23 94.66
CA LEU A 8 3.85 -26.79 94.58
C LEU A 8 4.97 -26.03 93.85
N GLY A 9 6.23 -26.40 94.07
CA GLY A 9 7.37 -25.83 93.35
C GLY A 9 7.35 -26.16 91.86
N GLY A 10 7.00 -27.40 91.49
CA GLY A 10 6.83 -27.80 90.09
C GLY A 10 5.69 -27.05 89.41
N LEU A 11 4.56 -26.87 90.10
CA LEU A 11 3.43 -26.08 89.60
C LEU A 11 3.83 -24.61 89.37
N ALA A 12 4.52 -24.00 90.33
CA ALA A 12 4.99 -22.61 90.22
C ALA A 12 6.02 -22.43 89.09
N ALA A 13 6.95 -23.37 88.92
CA ALA A 13 7.88 -23.34 87.80
C ALA A 13 7.15 -23.49 86.45
N ALA A 14 6.18 -24.40 86.37
CA ALA A 14 5.36 -24.58 85.18
C ALA A 14 4.53 -23.33 84.84
N THR A 15 3.95 -22.64 85.83
CA THR A 15 3.22 -21.38 85.59
C THR A 15 4.13 -20.26 85.14
N VAL A 16 5.34 -20.11 85.71
CA VAL A 16 6.33 -19.11 85.27
C VAL A 16 6.80 -19.39 83.84
N VAL A 17 7.12 -20.63 83.49
CA VAL A 17 7.52 -21.00 82.13
C VAL A 17 6.38 -20.76 81.14
N THR A 18 5.14 -21.08 81.52
CA THR A 18 3.96 -20.83 80.68
C THR A 18 3.71 -19.34 80.52
N ALA A 19 3.84 -18.55 81.58
CA ALA A 19 3.71 -17.09 81.54
C ALA A 19 4.78 -16.44 80.64
N ILE A 20 6.03 -16.92 80.69
CA ILE A 20 7.11 -16.46 79.80
C ILE A 20 6.82 -16.82 78.34
N ARG A 21 6.22 -17.99 78.07
CA ARG A 21 5.79 -18.36 76.71
C ARG A 21 4.57 -17.60 76.20
N LEU A 22 3.74 -17.09 77.11
CA LEU A 22 2.59 -16.23 76.81
C LEU A 22 2.97 -14.76 76.64
N LEU A 23 4.22 -14.37 76.94
CA LEU A 23 4.68 -13.01 76.66
C LEU A 23 4.61 -12.78 75.15
N PRO A 24 4.07 -11.63 74.71
CA PRO A 24 3.94 -11.35 73.30
C PRO A 24 5.32 -11.37 72.67
N GLY A 25 5.44 -12.15 71.59
CA GLY A 25 6.68 -12.24 70.83
C GLY A 25 7.08 -10.88 70.29
N ASP A 26 8.35 -10.70 69.91
CA ASP A 26 8.84 -9.40 69.45
C ASP A 26 8.03 -8.84 68.28
N LEU A 27 7.55 -9.71 67.38
CA LEU A 27 6.66 -9.34 66.28
C LEU A 27 5.28 -8.87 66.75
N GLU A 28 4.71 -9.50 67.79
CA GLU A 28 3.41 -9.08 68.34
C GLU A 28 3.53 -7.72 69.01
N ARG A 29 4.64 -7.46 69.70
CA ARG A 29 4.94 -6.14 70.26
C ARG A 29 5.08 -5.08 69.17
N VAL A 30 5.76 -5.40 68.07
CA VAL A 30 5.84 -4.49 66.91
C VAL A 30 4.45 -4.22 66.34
N SER A 31 3.61 -5.24 66.16
CA SER A 31 2.23 -5.05 65.67
C SER A 31 1.37 -4.23 66.63
N GLN A 32 1.56 -4.38 67.96
CA GLN A 32 0.92 -3.52 68.95
C GLN A 32 1.38 -2.07 68.82
N LEU A 33 2.69 -1.83 68.68
CA LEU A 33 3.23 -0.48 68.48
C LEU A 33 2.73 0.16 67.18
N GLU A 34 2.65 -0.57 66.07
CA GLU A 34 2.06 -0.09 64.81
C GLU A 34 0.58 0.25 64.97
N ARG A 35 -0.18 -0.60 65.67
CA ARG A 35 -1.61 -0.38 65.96
C ARG A 35 -1.84 0.87 66.83
N ASP A 36 -0.96 1.10 67.79
CA ASP A 36 -1.02 2.26 68.70
C ASP A 36 -0.49 3.55 68.04
N GLY A 37 -0.11 3.51 66.76
CA GLY A 37 0.46 4.66 66.04
C GLY A 37 1.87 5.03 66.47
N ARG A 38 2.54 4.17 67.26
CA ARG A 38 3.91 4.38 67.77
C ARG A 38 4.94 3.89 66.73
N PHE A 39 4.88 4.43 65.53
CA PHE A 39 5.64 3.97 64.37
C PHE A 39 7.16 4.08 64.53
N GLU A 40 7.68 5.11 65.21
CA GLU A 40 9.13 5.25 65.46
C GLU A 40 9.65 4.14 66.39
N ALA A 41 8.89 3.80 67.44
CA ALA A 41 9.23 2.73 68.37
C ALA A 41 9.14 1.36 67.68
N ALA A 42 8.14 1.16 66.82
CA ALA A 42 8.01 -0.04 66.00
C ALA A 42 9.22 -0.19 65.05
N MET A 43 9.62 0.89 64.38
CA MET A 43 10.79 0.92 63.48
C MET A 43 12.08 0.60 64.22
N ALA A 44 12.33 1.23 65.38
CA ALA A 44 13.51 0.96 66.19
C ALA A 44 13.57 -0.49 66.71
N ALA A 45 12.42 -1.08 67.07
CA ALA A 45 12.34 -2.49 67.45
C ALA A 45 12.67 -3.42 66.27
N LEU A 46 12.11 -3.14 65.09
CA LEU A 46 12.39 -3.89 63.86
C LEU A 46 13.85 -3.75 63.39
N ASP A 47 14.44 -2.56 63.46
CA ASP A 47 15.85 -2.34 63.12
C ASP A 47 16.77 -3.16 64.05
N ARG A 48 16.46 -3.25 65.35
CA ARG A 48 17.21 -4.11 66.28
C ARG A 48 17.09 -5.58 65.92
N LEU A 49 15.88 -6.06 65.63
CA LEU A 49 15.66 -7.44 65.21
C LEU A 49 16.40 -7.76 63.89
N HIS A 50 16.42 -6.82 62.95
CA HIS A 50 17.14 -6.98 61.70
C HIS A 50 18.66 -7.00 61.93
N ALA A 51 19.17 -6.11 62.80
CA ALA A 51 20.59 -6.01 63.13
C ALA A 51 21.14 -7.24 63.88
N THR A 52 20.31 -7.97 64.65
CA THR A 52 20.70 -9.25 65.26
C THR A 52 20.79 -10.40 64.26
N GLY A 53 20.59 -10.13 62.96
CA GLY A 53 20.68 -11.11 61.88
C GLY A 53 19.38 -11.86 61.61
N ASN A 54 18.25 -11.46 62.22
CA ASN A 54 16.96 -12.08 61.91
C ASN A 54 16.48 -11.62 60.52
N ARG A 55 16.54 -12.54 59.55
CA ARG A 55 16.15 -12.30 58.14
C ARG A 55 14.76 -12.86 57.82
N ASP A 56 13.84 -12.83 58.79
CA ASP A 56 12.43 -13.15 58.58
C ASP A 56 11.79 -12.16 57.57
N PRO A 57 11.08 -12.64 56.53
CA PRO A 57 10.32 -11.81 55.59
C PRO A 57 9.42 -10.77 56.22
N ARG A 58 8.76 -11.15 57.32
CA ARG A 58 7.80 -10.27 57.99
C ARG A 58 8.50 -9.06 58.57
N ILE A 59 9.67 -9.26 59.19
CA ILE A 59 10.51 -8.18 59.73
C ILE A 59 10.98 -7.26 58.61
N ALA A 60 11.58 -7.83 57.54
CA ALA A 60 12.10 -7.03 56.44
C ALA A 60 11.00 -6.20 55.74
N LEU A 61 9.83 -6.80 55.48
CA LEU A 61 8.71 -6.11 54.82
C LEU A 61 8.04 -5.06 55.72
N SER A 62 7.87 -5.32 57.02
CA SER A 62 7.34 -4.31 57.95
C SER A 62 8.31 -3.14 58.10
N LEU A 63 9.61 -3.43 58.26
CA LEU A 63 10.63 -2.41 58.35
C LEU A 63 10.72 -1.57 57.08
N TYR A 64 10.66 -2.20 55.90
CA TYR A 64 10.57 -1.52 54.61
C TYR A 64 9.39 -0.56 54.55
N LYS A 65 8.17 -1.00 54.92
CA LYS A 65 6.97 -0.16 54.91
C LYS A 65 7.11 1.05 55.82
N LEU A 66 7.65 0.87 57.02
CA LEU A 66 7.87 1.98 57.96
C LEU A 66 8.92 2.95 57.41
N LYS A 67 10.02 2.47 56.84
CA LYS A 67 11.04 3.35 56.24
C LYS A 67 10.49 4.16 55.06
N VAL A 68 9.65 3.57 54.21
CA VAL A 68 8.92 4.32 53.16
C VAL A 68 7.99 5.37 53.78
N HIS A 69 7.23 4.99 54.82
CA HIS A 69 6.31 5.90 55.51
C HIS A 69 7.00 7.13 56.10
N PHE A 70 8.21 6.96 56.66
CA PHE A 70 9.02 8.05 57.21
C PHE A 70 9.90 8.79 56.18
N GLY A 71 9.81 8.44 54.90
CA GLY A 71 10.63 9.08 53.85
C GLY A 71 12.10 8.68 53.86
N GLU A 72 12.50 7.63 54.59
CA GLU A 72 13.85 7.06 54.55
C GLU A 72 14.07 6.22 53.28
N LEU A 73 13.89 6.81 52.10
CA LEU A 73 13.82 6.11 50.81
C LEU A 73 15.10 5.32 50.49
N ASP A 74 16.28 5.88 50.76
CA ASP A 74 17.56 5.20 50.48
C ASP A 74 17.73 3.93 51.31
N ARG A 75 17.33 3.99 52.59
CA ARG A 75 17.40 2.83 53.50
C ARG A 75 16.31 1.81 53.17
N ALA A 76 15.11 2.27 52.79
CA ALA A 76 14.05 1.41 52.30
C ALA A 76 14.50 0.66 51.03
N GLN A 77 15.15 1.35 50.09
CA GLN A 77 15.72 0.78 48.88
C GLN A 77 16.75 -0.31 49.21
N ALA A 78 17.76 0.02 50.02
CA ALA A 78 18.80 -0.93 50.40
C ALA A 78 18.21 -2.20 51.05
N LEU A 79 17.20 -2.03 51.92
CA LEU A 79 16.52 -3.13 52.59
C LEU A 79 15.73 -4.02 51.63
N ILE A 80 14.94 -3.44 50.72
CA ILE A 80 14.13 -4.24 49.78
C ILE A 80 15.01 -4.91 48.71
N GLU A 81 16.09 -4.27 48.28
CA GLU A 81 17.09 -4.88 47.39
C GLU A 81 17.81 -6.05 48.07
N GLU A 82 18.26 -5.87 49.32
CA GLU A 82 18.88 -6.94 50.11
C GLU A 82 17.91 -8.11 50.27
N TYR A 83 16.65 -7.83 50.63
CA TYR A 83 15.61 -8.84 50.80
C TYR A 83 15.34 -9.61 49.49
N ALA A 84 15.19 -8.90 48.37
CA ALA A 84 14.98 -9.50 47.05
C ALA A 84 16.20 -10.32 46.58
N ARG A 85 17.43 -9.86 46.87
CA ARG A 85 18.68 -10.55 46.52
C ARG A 85 18.90 -11.80 47.35
N ALA A 86 18.56 -11.77 48.64
CA ALA A 86 18.63 -12.94 49.52
C ALA A 86 17.60 -14.02 49.15
N ARG A 87 16.49 -13.62 48.53
CA ARG A 87 15.37 -14.51 48.15
C ARG A 87 15.00 -14.36 46.68
N PRO A 88 15.87 -14.78 45.74
CA PRO A 88 15.61 -14.61 44.31
C PRO A 88 14.40 -15.43 43.84
N ARG A 89 14.00 -16.50 44.54
CA ARG A 89 12.85 -17.32 44.16
C ARG A 89 11.52 -16.85 44.77
N ASP A 90 11.55 -15.90 45.69
CA ASP A 90 10.34 -15.39 46.34
C ASP A 90 9.66 -14.33 45.47
N THR A 91 8.54 -14.70 44.83
CA THR A 91 7.75 -13.81 43.98
C THR A 91 7.27 -12.56 44.73
N GLN A 92 6.95 -12.66 46.03
CA GLN A 92 6.48 -11.50 46.81
C GLN A 92 7.62 -10.51 47.07
N ALA A 93 8.83 -11.00 47.32
CA ALA A 93 10.02 -10.15 47.46
C ALA A 93 10.30 -9.36 46.17
N GLN A 94 10.26 -10.04 45.03
CA GLN A 94 10.50 -9.43 43.72
C GLN A 94 9.39 -8.44 43.33
N LEU A 95 8.12 -8.78 43.62
CA LEU A 95 6.99 -7.87 43.42
C LEU A 95 7.10 -6.63 44.31
N GLY A 96 7.56 -6.80 45.56
CA GLY A 96 7.85 -5.69 46.47
C GLY A 96 8.89 -4.72 45.89
N LEU A 97 9.97 -5.25 45.32
CA LEU A 97 11.01 -4.46 44.65
C LEU A 97 10.47 -3.69 43.44
N VAL A 98 9.68 -4.35 42.58
CA VAL A 98 9.03 -3.69 41.42
C VAL A 98 8.12 -2.55 41.89
N ARG A 99 7.29 -2.77 42.91
CA ARG A 99 6.41 -1.74 43.46
C ARG A 99 7.19 -0.56 44.05
N PHE A 100 8.30 -0.83 44.73
CA PHE A 100 9.15 0.22 45.27
C PHE A 100 9.67 1.16 44.17
N TYR A 101 10.26 0.60 43.11
CA TYR A 101 10.78 1.42 42.00
C TYR A 101 9.68 2.13 41.22
N GLN A 102 8.49 1.53 41.12
CA GLN A 102 7.33 2.20 40.54
C GLN A 102 6.90 3.41 41.37
N GLN A 103 6.80 3.25 42.69
CA GLN A 103 6.39 4.32 43.62
C GLN A 103 7.41 5.46 43.71
N THR A 104 8.70 5.14 43.58
CA THR A 104 9.79 6.13 43.62
C THR A 104 10.14 6.71 42.25
N HIS A 105 9.38 6.36 41.21
CA HIS A 105 9.57 6.83 39.83
C HIS A 105 11.01 6.64 39.31
N GLN A 106 11.62 5.48 39.59
CA GLN A 106 12.94 5.11 39.08
C GLN A 106 12.78 4.17 37.87
N PRO A 107 12.70 4.67 36.62
CA PRO A 107 12.28 3.88 35.47
C PRO A 107 13.24 2.74 35.13
N GLU A 108 14.55 2.98 35.11
CA GLU A 108 15.53 1.94 34.74
C GLU A 108 15.59 0.79 35.78
N PRO A 109 15.72 1.05 37.09
CA PRO A 109 15.61 -0.02 38.10
C PRO A 109 14.27 -0.75 38.08
N TYR A 110 13.18 -0.03 37.84
CA TYR A 110 11.85 -0.60 37.69
C TYR A 110 11.78 -1.58 36.51
N ILE A 111 12.24 -1.19 35.31
CA ILE A 111 12.27 -2.04 34.11
C ILE A 111 13.16 -3.27 34.35
N GLY A 112 14.32 -3.09 34.99
CA GLY A 112 15.22 -4.18 35.35
C GLY A 112 14.58 -5.21 36.29
N ALA A 113 13.94 -4.74 37.37
CA ALA A 113 13.22 -5.58 38.32
C ALA A 113 12.00 -6.27 37.66
N LEU A 114 11.26 -5.56 36.81
CA LEU A 114 10.11 -6.08 36.08
C LEU A 114 10.52 -7.20 35.12
N ARG A 115 11.62 -7.02 34.38
CA ARG A 115 12.21 -8.06 33.51
C ARG A 115 12.58 -9.31 34.31
N GLN A 116 13.27 -9.16 35.45
CA GLN A 116 13.65 -10.31 36.29
C GLN A 116 12.41 -11.06 36.83
N LEU A 117 11.38 -10.33 37.25
CA LEU A 117 10.13 -10.92 37.73
C LEU A 117 9.39 -11.64 36.59
N TRP A 118 9.33 -11.04 35.40
CA TRP A 118 8.75 -11.66 34.21
C TRP A 118 9.48 -12.93 33.78
N GLU A 119 10.82 -12.94 33.78
CA GLU A 119 11.60 -14.12 33.39
C GLU A 119 11.31 -15.34 34.29
N ARG A 120 11.02 -15.10 35.56
CA ARG A 120 10.70 -16.13 36.55
C ARG A 120 9.25 -16.58 36.47
N THR A 121 8.31 -15.65 36.51
CA THR A 121 6.88 -15.94 36.60
C THR A 121 6.25 -16.25 35.25
N ARG A 122 6.81 -15.68 34.17
CA ARG A 122 6.30 -15.75 32.79
C ARG A 122 4.85 -15.28 32.69
N SER A 123 4.45 -14.34 33.55
CA SER A 123 3.12 -13.72 33.55
C SER A 123 2.91 -12.87 32.29
N ALA A 124 1.71 -12.96 31.70
CA ALA A 124 1.34 -12.21 30.51
C ALA A 124 1.13 -10.72 30.82
N GLU A 125 0.67 -10.40 32.03
CA GLU A 125 0.47 -9.03 32.50
C GLU A 125 1.81 -8.28 32.57
N LEU A 126 2.84 -8.90 33.18
CA LEU A 126 4.18 -8.32 33.26
C LEU A 126 4.84 -8.19 31.88
N GLN A 127 4.59 -9.15 30.99
CA GLN A 127 5.06 -9.05 29.59
C GLN A 127 4.47 -7.81 28.91
N LYS A 128 3.15 -7.61 29.04
CA LYS A 128 2.43 -6.48 28.43
C LYS A 128 2.95 -5.15 28.97
N GLU A 129 3.16 -5.07 30.28
CA GLU A 129 3.72 -3.88 30.94
C GLU A 129 5.13 -3.60 30.43
N LEU A 130 6.01 -4.60 30.41
CA LEU A 130 7.39 -4.48 29.94
C LEU A 130 7.49 -4.05 28.46
N VAL A 131 6.67 -4.65 27.59
CA VAL A 131 6.55 -4.25 26.16
C VAL A 131 6.05 -2.81 26.04
N GLY A 132 5.11 -2.40 26.89
CA GLY A 132 4.62 -1.02 26.95
C GLY A 132 5.73 -0.02 27.26
N PHE A 133 6.55 -0.30 28.28
CA PHE A 133 7.70 0.55 28.62
C PHE A 133 8.72 0.64 27.49
N TYR A 134 9.16 -0.50 26.94
CA TYR A 134 10.12 -0.47 25.83
C TYR A 134 9.61 0.28 24.61
N ARG A 135 8.30 0.23 24.34
CA ARG A 135 7.69 0.99 23.25
C ARG A 135 7.71 2.50 23.51
N LEU A 136 7.34 2.92 24.72
CA LEU A 136 7.32 4.34 25.10
C LEU A 136 8.73 4.95 25.05
N ASP A 137 9.75 4.20 25.48
CA ASP A 137 11.14 4.67 25.51
C ASP A 137 11.89 4.49 24.18
N GLY A 138 11.22 3.95 23.15
CA GLY A 138 11.85 3.68 21.84
C GLY A 138 12.90 2.56 21.86
N ARG A 139 12.92 1.73 22.90
CA ARG A 139 13.83 0.58 23.10
C ARG A 139 13.36 -0.65 22.32
N PHE A 140 13.29 -0.51 20.99
CA PHE A 140 12.68 -1.50 20.10
C PHE A 140 13.41 -2.85 20.06
N ALA A 141 14.72 -2.87 20.32
CA ALA A 141 15.49 -4.13 20.34
C ALA A 141 15.09 -5.01 21.54
N GLU A 142 14.89 -4.39 22.70
CA GLU A 142 14.40 -5.07 23.90
C GLU A 142 12.93 -5.46 23.79
N GLU A 143 12.08 -4.62 23.16
CA GLU A 143 10.70 -4.99 22.80
C GLU A 143 10.68 -6.26 21.95
N GLU A 144 11.52 -6.30 20.91
CA GLU A 144 11.65 -7.44 19.99
C GLU A 144 12.09 -8.73 20.71
N GLU A 145 13.07 -8.64 21.62
CA GLU A 145 13.57 -9.78 22.40
C GLU A 145 12.47 -10.41 23.27
N VAL A 146 11.70 -9.57 23.98
CA VAL A 146 10.60 -10.02 24.85
C VAL A 146 9.50 -10.68 24.04
N LEU A 147 9.08 -10.06 22.94
CA LEU A 147 8.03 -10.58 22.05
C LEU A 147 8.47 -11.89 21.37
N GLU A 148 9.74 -12.00 20.98
CA GLU A 148 10.26 -13.24 20.39
C GLU A 148 10.27 -14.39 21.39
N ARG A 149 10.67 -14.14 22.63
CA ARG A 149 10.64 -15.15 23.71
C ARG A 149 9.20 -15.57 24.03
N ALA A 150 8.27 -14.62 24.07
CA ALA A 150 6.85 -14.91 24.21
C ALA A 150 6.33 -15.77 23.05
N SER A 151 6.75 -15.48 21.81
CA SER A 151 6.39 -16.26 20.62
C SER A 151 6.93 -17.69 20.67
N ARG A 152 8.20 -17.86 21.06
CA ARG A 152 8.84 -19.19 21.19
C ARG A 152 8.16 -20.06 22.25
N THR A 153 7.63 -19.46 23.31
CA THR A 153 6.93 -20.20 24.38
C THR A 153 5.42 -20.33 24.16
N GLY A 154 4.91 -19.87 23.02
CA GLY A 154 3.48 -19.93 22.69
C GLY A 154 2.59 -18.95 23.47
N ARG A 155 3.18 -18.04 24.25
CA ARG A 155 2.46 -17.06 25.09
C ARG A 155 2.17 -15.73 24.39
N ALA A 156 2.81 -15.45 23.26
CA ALA A 156 2.55 -14.22 22.50
C ALA A 156 1.08 -14.16 22.06
N THR A 157 0.44 -13.03 22.32
CA THR A 157 -0.89 -12.69 21.79
C THR A 157 -0.84 -12.43 20.28
N THR A 158 -1.99 -12.28 19.63
CA THR A 158 -2.02 -11.91 18.20
C THR A 158 -1.38 -10.54 17.96
N ALA A 159 -1.69 -9.55 18.79
CA ALA A 159 -1.08 -8.21 18.72
C ALA A 159 0.45 -8.24 18.94
N ASP A 160 0.94 -9.11 19.83
CA ASP A 160 2.38 -9.31 20.05
C ASP A 160 3.08 -9.85 18.79
N LEU A 161 2.45 -10.80 18.09
CA LEU A 161 2.99 -11.39 16.86
C LEU A 161 2.98 -10.38 15.70
N GLU A 162 1.94 -9.56 15.59
CA GLU A 162 1.88 -8.47 14.62
C GLU A 162 2.99 -7.46 14.87
N ARG A 163 3.12 -7.01 16.12
CA ARG A 163 4.16 -6.06 16.53
C ARG A 163 5.55 -6.62 16.26
N LEU A 164 5.81 -7.87 16.62
CA LEU A 164 7.06 -8.56 16.32
C LEU A 164 7.35 -8.59 14.82
N GLY A 165 6.32 -8.84 14.01
CA GLY A 165 6.42 -8.82 12.55
C GLY A 165 6.80 -7.45 12.01
N LEU A 166 6.16 -6.39 12.49
CA LEU A 166 6.43 -5.01 12.08
C LEU A 166 7.82 -4.54 12.52
N LEU A 167 8.26 -4.89 13.73
CA LEU A 167 9.62 -4.60 14.22
C LEU A 167 10.68 -5.28 13.34
N ALA A 168 10.49 -6.57 13.03
CA ALA A 168 11.40 -7.31 12.15
C ALA A 168 11.44 -6.71 10.73
N ALA A 169 10.29 -6.30 10.19
CA ALA A 169 10.21 -5.64 8.89
C ALA A 169 10.93 -4.27 8.88
N GLY A 170 10.79 -3.49 9.95
CA GLY A 170 11.49 -2.21 10.11
C GLY A 170 13.02 -2.34 10.13
N ARG A 171 13.55 -3.51 10.51
CA ARG A 171 14.99 -3.84 10.44
C ARG A 171 15.42 -4.46 9.10
N GLY A 172 14.47 -4.68 8.18
CA GLY A 172 14.72 -5.35 6.90
C GLY A 172 14.75 -6.88 6.96
N ASP A 173 14.47 -7.51 8.11
CA ASP A 173 14.35 -8.98 8.21
C ASP A 173 12.93 -9.42 7.81
N LEU A 174 12.68 -9.35 6.49
CA LEU A 174 11.40 -9.67 5.90
C LEU A 174 10.97 -11.12 6.15
N GLN A 175 11.93 -12.05 6.21
CA GLN A 175 11.66 -13.47 6.45
C GLN A 175 11.14 -13.70 7.87
N ARG A 176 11.76 -13.09 8.88
CA ARG A 176 11.27 -13.13 10.25
C ARG A 176 9.93 -12.41 10.39
N ALA A 177 9.76 -11.28 9.73
CA ALA A 177 8.50 -10.55 9.69
C ALA A 177 7.35 -11.40 9.16
N ALA A 178 7.54 -12.05 8.01
CA ALA A 178 6.56 -12.95 7.40
C ALA A 178 6.22 -14.13 8.32
N ARG A 179 7.22 -14.74 8.97
CA ARG A 179 6.97 -15.84 9.93
C ARG A 179 6.09 -15.40 11.11
N ALA A 180 6.34 -14.23 11.69
CA ALA A 180 5.56 -13.71 12.80
C ALA A 180 4.12 -13.37 12.36
N LEU A 181 3.98 -12.67 11.24
CA LEU A 181 2.67 -12.26 10.72
C LEU A 181 1.82 -13.44 10.21
N ARG A 182 2.41 -14.48 9.62
CA ARG A 182 1.67 -15.72 9.30
C ARG A 182 1.10 -16.39 10.55
N ARG A 183 1.82 -16.34 11.67
CA ARG A 183 1.31 -16.86 12.96
C ARG A 183 0.19 -15.98 13.51
N ALA A 184 0.32 -14.65 13.36
CA ALA A 184 -0.74 -13.71 13.71
C ALA A 184 -2.01 -13.95 12.88
N ASP A 185 -1.89 -14.05 11.56
CA ASP A 185 -3.01 -14.25 10.62
C ASP A 185 -3.88 -15.46 10.95
N ARG A 186 -3.26 -16.57 11.39
CA ARG A 186 -3.99 -17.77 11.83
C ARG A 186 -4.88 -17.56 13.06
N ARG A 187 -4.63 -16.50 13.83
CA ARG A 187 -5.35 -16.16 15.08
C ARG A 187 -6.18 -14.88 14.95
N LEU A 188 -6.09 -14.19 13.82
CA LEU A 188 -6.78 -12.93 13.59
C LEU A 188 -8.26 -13.17 13.29
N ASP A 189 -9.10 -12.26 13.81
CA ASP A 189 -10.49 -12.18 13.38
C ASP A 189 -10.59 -11.86 11.88
N ALA A 190 -11.69 -12.26 11.26
CA ALA A 190 -11.98 -11.99 9.86
C ALA A 190 -11.87 -10.49 9.52
N ARG A 191 -12.17 -9.59 10.47
CA ARG A 191 -12.17 -8.14 10.25
C ARG A 191 -10.81 -7.45 10.35
N ALA A 192 -9.73 -8.16 10.73
CA ALA A 192 -8.42 -7.55 10.93
C ALA A 192 -7.69 -7.24 9.60
N GLN A 193 -8.12 -6.18 8.91
CA GLN A 193 -7.61 -5.81 7.59
C GLN A 193 -6.15 -5.37 7.59
N GLN A 194 -5.79 -4.45 8.49
CA GLN A 194 -4.47 -3.79 8.46
C GLN A 194 -3.29 -4.78 8.60
N SER A 195 -3.39 -5.74 9.50
CA SER A 195 -2.34 -6.72 9.77
C SER A 195 -2.15 -7.69 8.60
N ARG A 196 -3.24 -8.05 7.93
CA ARG A 196 -3.23 -8.91 6.74
C ARG A 196 -2.65 -8.18 5.52
N LEU A 197 -2.97 -6.90 5.34
CA LEU A 197 -2.32 -6.07 4.33
C LEU A 197 -0.81 -5.90 4.59
N SER A 198 -0.40 -5.80 5.86
CA SER A 198 1.02 -5.78 6.23
C SER A 198 1.72 -7.10 5.87
N LEU A 199 1.10 -8.25 6.15
CA LEU A 199 1.61 -9.56 5.73
C LEU A 199 1.69 -9.65 4.20
N PHE A 200 0.64 -9.24 3.49
CA PHE A 200 0.61 -9.25 2.03
C PHE A 200 1.75 -8.44 1.41
N ALA A 201 1.96 -7.20 1.86
CA ALA A 201 3.07 -6.37 1.40
C ALA A 201 4.44 -7.03 1.63
N ILE A 202 4.63 -7.69 2.78
CA ILE A 202 5.86 -8.44 3.09
C ILE A 202 6.02 -9.65 2.17
N LEU A 203 4.95 -10.39 1.87
CA LEU A 203 5.00 -11.53 0.94
C LEU A 203 5.35 -11.07 -0.48
N LEU A 204 4.81 -9.93 -0.94
CA LEU A 204 5.20 -9.34 -2.22
C LEU A 204 6.68 -8.95 -2.23
N ALA A 205 7.18 -8.30 -1.18
CA ALA A 205 8.59 -7.93 -1.06
C ALA A 205 9.53 -9.16 -1.06
N LEU A 206 9.08 -10.29 -0.50
CA LEU A 206 9.78 -11.58 -0.55
C LEU A 206 9.62 -12.33 -1.88
N LYS A 207 8.84 -11.80 -2.83
CA LYS A 207 8.45 -12.44 -4.09
C LYS A 207 7.66 -13.73 -3.93
N GLU A 208 7.01 -13.91 -2.79
CA GLU A 208 6.14 -15.04 -2.46
C GLU A 208 4.70 -14.78 -2.95
N HIS A 209 4.58 -14.39 -4.22
CA HIS A 209 3.35 -13.85 -4.82
C HIS A 209 2.16 -14.83 -4.79
N GLU A 210 2.41 -16.14 -4.97
CA GLU A 210 1.35 -17.16 -4.95
C GLU A 210 0.71 -17.28 -3.57
N GLU A 211 1.53 -17.27 -2.51
CA GLU A 211 0.99 -17.29 -1.14
C GLU A 211 0.24 -15.98 -0.83
N ALA A 212 0.78 -14.85 -1.29
CA ALA A 212 0.13 -13.54 -1.14
C ALA A 212 -1.26 -13.55 -1.78
N PHE A 213 -1.39 -14.11 -2.99
CA PHE A 213 -2.65 -14.25 -3.73
C PHE A 213 -3.64 -15.20 -3.05
N GLU A 214 -3.23 -16.41 -2.68
CA GLU A 214 -4.14 -17.39 -2.06
C GLU A 214 -4.68 -16.90 -0.72
N ARG A 215 -3.82 -16.25 0.08
CA ARG A 215 -4.24 -15.65 1.35
C ARG A 215 -5.18 -14.47 1.13
N SER A 216 -4.81 -13.54 0.24
CA SER A 216 -5.65 -12.36 -0.03
C SER A 216 -7.03 -12.75 -0.55
N ALA A 217 -7.12 -13.73 -1.45
CA ALA A 217 -8.39 -14.27 -1.90
C ALA A 217 -9.21 -14.87 -0.75
N THR A 218 -8.57 -15.54 0.21
CA THR A 218 -9.28 -16.04 1.40
C THR A 218 -9.83 -14.90 2.26
N TRP A 219 -9.05 -13.84 2.46
CA TRP A 219 -9.48 -12.69 3.25
C TRP A 219 -10.58 -11.88 2.57
N LEU A 220 -10.48 -11.64 1.26
CA LEU A 220 -11.43 -10.85 0.48
C LEU A 220 -12.84 -11.47 0.47
N LYS A 221 -12.96 -12.80 0.55
CA LYS A 221 -14.26 -13.47 0.76
C LYS A 221 -14.96 -13.00 2.04
N SER A 222 -14.19 -12.77 3.10
CA SER A 222 -14.72 -12.33 4.39
C SER A 222 -14.96 -10.82 4.46
N TRP A 223 -14.16 -10.02 3.74
CA TRP A 223 -14.28 -8.56 3.77
C TRP A 223 -15.37 -8.03 2.84
N GLN A 224 -15.58 -8.69 1.69
CA GLN A 224 -16.52 -8.26 0.65
C GLN A 224 -16.33 -6.78 0.23
N SER A 225 -15.10 -6.28 0.34
CA SER A 225 -14.74 -4.89 0.03
C SER A 225 -14.14 -4.80 -1.38
N GLN A 226 -14.79 -4.00 -2.23
CA GLN A 226 -14.27 -3.70 -3.57
C GLN A 226 -12.94 -2.93 -3.48
N ASP A 227 -12.85 -1.91 -2.62
CA ASP A 227 -11.63 -1.11 -2.44
C ASP A 227 -10.42 -1.97 -2.04
N ALA A 228 -10.61 -2.92 -1.11
CA ALA A 228 -9.54 -3.83 -0.71
C ALA A 228 -9.13 -4.77 -1.86
N THR A 229 -10.09 -5.21 -2.68
CA THR A 229 -9.82 -6.03 -3.87
C THR A 229 -9.00 -5.25 -4.88
N LEU A 230 -9.39 -4.00 -5.16
CA LEU A 230 -8.70 -3.12 -6.09
C LEU A 230 -7.26 -2.82 -5.63
N GLY A 231 -7.06 -2.45 -4.36
CA GLY A 231 -5.73 -2.18 -3.83
C GLY A 231 -4.79 -3.40 -3.94
N ILE A 232 -5.30 -4.61 -3.64
CA ILE A 232 -4.52 -5.84 -3.77
C ILE A 232 -4.21 -6.17 -5.23
N MET A 233 -5.13 -5.91 -6.16
CA MET A 233 -4.88 -6.08 -7.59
C MET A 233 -3.82 -5.11 -8.11
N GLU A 234 -3.89 -3.83 -7.71
CA GLU A 234 -2.90 -2.82 -8.06
C GLU A 234 -1.51 -3.23 -7.54
N ASP A 235 -1.39 -3.60 -6.27
CA ASP A 235 -0.13 -4.05 -5.66
C ASP A 235 0.46 -5.28 -6.37
N LEU A 236 -0.38 -6.26 -6.78
CA LEU A 236 0.06 -7.42 -7.57
C LEU A 236 0.56 -7.02 -8.96
N ALA A 237 -0.15 -6.13 -9.64
CA ALA A 237 0.26 -5.64 -10.96
C ALA A 237 1.57 -4.85 -10.88
N GLU A 238 1.74 -3.99 -9.86
CA GLU A 238 2.99 -3.26 -9.59
C GLU A 238 4.16 -4.20 -9.30
N ALA A 239 3.91 -5.32 -8.61
CA ALA A 239 4.89 -6.39 -8.38
C ALA A 239 5.20 -7.23 -9.65
N GLY A 240 4.63 -6.89 -10.80
CA GLY A 240 4.82 -7.59 -12.08
C GLY A 240 4.02 -8.89 -12.19
N ARG A 241 3.00 -9.08 -11.35
CA ARG A 241 2.11 -10.25 -11.33
C ARG A 241 0.70 -9.91 -11.78
N ALA A 242 0.61 -9.28 -12.95
CA ALA A 242 -0.66 -8.95 -13.60
C ALA A 242 -1.53 -10.21 -13.83
N ASP A 243 -0.92 -11.38 -14.04
CA ASP A 243 -1.62 -12.66 -14.15
C ASP A 243 -2.44 -13.00 -12.90
N LEU A 244 -1.86 -12.81 -11.71
CA LEU A 244 -2.56 -13.05 -10.43
C LEU A 244 -3.61 -11.97 -10.16
N ALA A 245 -3.35 -10.71 -10.51
CA ALA A 245 -4.33 -9.64 -10.41
C ALA A 245 -5.56 -9.89 -11.31
N ILE A 246 -5.34 -10.35 -12.54
CA ILE A 246 -6.41 -10.77 -13.47
C ILE A 246 -7.18 -11.96 -12.88
N ALA A 247 -6.49 -12.96 -12.31
CA ALA A 247 -7.15 -14.08 -11.64
C ALA A 247 -8.00 -13.63 -10.45
N LEU A 248 -7.54 -12.63 -9.69
CA LEU A 248 -8.28 -12.07 -8.56
C LEU A 248 -9.55 -11.35 -9.04
N SER A 249 -9.47 -10.56 -10.11
CA SER A 249 -10.62 -9.93 -10.74
C SER A 249 -11.63 -10.95 -11.30
N ALA A 250 -11.17 -12.12 -11.75
CA ALA A 250 -12.05 -13.22 -12.16
C ALA A 250 -12.86 -13.77 -10.99
N ARG A 251 -12.23 -13.85 -9.82
CA ARG A 251 -12.81 -14.46 -8.63
C ARG A 251 -13.77 -13.54 -7.87
N PHE A 252 -13.45 -12.25 -7.82
CA PHE A 252 -14.19 -11.26 -7.02
C PHE A 252 -14.91 -10.20 -7.86
N GLY A 253 -14.74 -10.22 -9.19
CA GLY A 253 -15.45 -9.35 -10.10
C GLY A 253 -16.94 -9.69 -10.16
N GLY A 254 -17.77 -8.83 -9.58
CA GLY A 254 -19.22 -8.86 -9.79
C GLY A 254 -19.60 -8.28 -11.16
N SER A 255 -20.85 -8.53 -11.58
CA SER A 255 -21.49 -7.77 -12.66
C SER A 255 -21.42 -6.28 -12.37
N GLY A 256 -21.01 -5.49 -13.37
CA GLY A 256 -20.98 -4.04 -13.20
C GLY A 256 -19.87 -3.52 -12.28
N SER A 257 -19.07 -4.40 -11.65
CA SER A 257 -18.10 -3.96 -10.63
C SER A 257 -16.86 -3.34 -11.28
N GLU A 258 -16.30 -2.31 -10.62
CA GLU A 258 -15.05 -1.68 -11.03
C GLU A 258 -13.90 -2.70 -11.07
N VAL A 259 -13.92 -3.68 -10.16
CA VAL A 259 -12.98 -4.82 -10.12
C VAL A 259 -12.92 -5.57 -11.47
N THR A 260 -14.07 -5.79 -12.11
CA THR A 260 -14.12 -6.46 -13.41
C THR A 260 -13.51 -5.61 -14.52
N LEU A 261 -13.78 -4.29 -14.51
CA LEU A 261 -13.24 -3.38 -15.52
C LEU A 261 -11.73 -3.20 -15.38
N ILE A 262 -11.20 -3.08 -14.16
CA ILE A 262 -9.74 -3.02 -13.94
C ILE A 262 -9.08 -4.35 -14.35
N GLY A 263 -9.72 -5.50 -14.07
CA GLY A 263 -9.26 -6.79 -14.59
C GLY A 263 -9.21 -6.84 -16.12
N ALA A 264 -10.19 -6.23 -16.80
CA ALA A 264 -10.23 -6.12 -18.25
C ALA A 264 -9.16 -5.14 -18.80
N GLU A 265 -8.87 -4.04 -18.11
CA GLU A 265 -7.75 -3.15 -18.43
C GLU A 265 -6.42 -3.91 -18.40
N MET A 266 -6.18 -4.69 -17.35
CA MET A 266 -4.99 -5.53 -17.24
C MET A 266 -4.90 -6.59 -18.36
N LEU A 267 -6.03 -7.18 -18.78
CA LEU A 267 -6.08 -8.09 -19.93
C LEU A 267 -5.71 -7.38 -21.25
N ALA A 268 -6.21 -6.16 -21.45
CA ALA A 268 -5.90 -5.34 -22.62
C ALA A 268 -4.41 -4.97 -22.65
N GLU A 269 -3.85 -4.55 -21.53
CA GLU A 269 -2.42 -4.23 -21.38
C GLU A 269 -1.52 -5.46 -21.64
N ALA A 270 -1.93 -6.63 -21.17
CA ALA A 270 -1.25 -7.90 -21.43
C ALA A 270 -1.47 -8.44 -22.86
N ASN A 271 -2.21 -7.72 -23.72
CA ASN A 271 -2.58 -8.11 -25.08
C ASN A 271 -3.30 -9.48 -25.15
N ARG A 272 -4.07 -9.84 -24.11
CA ARG A 272 -4.88 -11.08 -24.03
C ARG A 272 -6.29 -10.83 -24.60
N ILE A 273 -6.34 -10.40 -25.86
CA ILE A 273 -7.57 -9.94 -26.52
C ILE A 273 -8.72 -10.99 -26.49
N PRO A 274 -8.50 -12.29 -26.71
CA PRO A 274 -9.60 -13.27 -26.65
C PRO A 274 -10.27 -13.35 -25.28
N GLU A 275 -9.50 -13.25 -24.21
CA GLU A 275 -10.02 -13.26 -22.84
C GLU A 275 -10.68 -11.94 -22.47
N LEU A 276 -10.14 -10.82 -22.94
CA LEU A 276 -10.78 -9.51 -22.83
C LEU A 276 -12.18 -9.53 -23.47
N LYS A 277 -12.30 -10.04 -24.70
CA LYS A 277 -13.58 -10.18 -25.40
C LYS A 277 -14.57 -11.00 -24.60
N LYS A 278 -14.16 -12.19 -24.13
CA LYS A 278 -14.98 -13.05 -23.29
C LYS A 278 -15.45 -12.30 -22.04
N ARG A 279 -14.55 -11.58 -21.36
CA ARG A 279 -14.88 -10.85 -20.13
C ARG A 279 -15.86 -9.69 -20.37
N LEU A 280 -15.69 -8.94 -21.46
CA LEU A 280 -16.60 -7.87 -21.83
C LEU A 280 -17.98 -8.41 -22.21
N ALA A 281 -18.05 -9.55 -22.90
CA ALA A 281 -19.32 -10.23 -23.20
C ALA A 281 -20.06 -10.64 -21.91
N GLU A 282 -19.37 -11.30 -20.97
CA GLU A 282 -19.92 -11.65 -19.65
C GLU A 282 -20.41 -10.42 -18.87
N TYR A 283 -19.71 -9.28 -19.02
CA TYR A 283 -20.13 -8.01 -18.42
C TYR A 283 -21.44 -7.52 -19.04
N VAL A 284 -21.58 -7.55 -20.38
CA VAL A 284 -22.80 -7.13 -21.09
C VAL A 284 -24.00 -8.02 -20.77
N GLU A 285 -23.81 -9.34 -20.71
CA GLU A 285 -24.89 -10.29 -20.38
C GLU A 285 -25.56 -9.97 -19.04
N ARG A 286 -24.83 -9.37 -18.12
CA ARG A 286 -25.33 -9.02 -16.79
C ARG A 286 -25.80 -7.56 -16.66
N GLY A 287 -25.68 -6.77 -17.73
CA GLY A 287 -26.11 -5.37 -17.78
C GLY A 287 -24.99 -4.42 -18.18
N LEU A 288 -25.33 -3.45 -19.03
CA LEU A 288 -24.42 -2.36 -19.38
C LEU A 288 -24.20 -1.45 -18.17
N PRO A 289 -23.03 -0.78 -18.06
CA PRO A 289 -22.83 0.20 -17.00
C PRO A 289 -23.87 1.32 -17.15
N GLU A 290 -24.34 1.88 -16.03
CA GLU A 290 -25.31 2.99 -16.00
C GLU A 290 -24.64 4.33 -15.70
N THR A 291 -23.48 4.30 -15.04
CA THR A 291 -22.74 5.49 -14.64
C THR A 291 -21.68 5.87 -15.66
N ARG A 292 -21.45 7.19 -15.79
CA ARG A 292 -20.54 7.80 -16.76
C ARG A 292 -19.14 7.19 -16.78
N GLU A 293 -18.51 7.03 -15.62
CA GLU A 293 -17.09 6.64 -15.55
C GLU A 293 -16.86 5.15 -15.91
N PRO A 294 -17.58 4.17 -15.32
CA PRO A 294 -17.52 2.78 -15.76
C PRO A 294 -17.90 2.59 -17.23
N ALA A 295 -18.88 3.35 -17.73
CA ALA A 295 -19.25 3.32 -19.16
C ALA A 295 -18.11 3.78 -20.06
N ALA A 296 -17.45 4.88 -19.71
CA ALA A 296 -16.32 5.38 -20.47
C ALA A 296 -15.19 4.35 -20.55
N ARG A 297 -14.82 3.74 -19.42
CA ARG A 297 -13.79 2.68 -19.36
C ARG A 297 -14.22 1.45 -20.17
N PHE A 298 -15.46 0.99 -20.00
CA PHE A 298 -16.01 -0.14 -20.75
C PHE A 298 -15.95 0.09 -22.26
N ILE A 299 -16.36 1.27 -22.75
CA ILE A 299 -16.33 1.63 -24.17
C ILE A 299 -14.90 1.60 -24.70
N SER A 300 -13.95 2.25 -24.01
CA SER A 300 -12.53 2.24 -24.41
C SER A 300 -11.95 0.81 -24.45
N LEU A 301 -12.36 -0.08 -23.54
CA LEU A 301 -11.95 -1.49 -23.54
C LEU A 301 -12.58 -2.29 -24.68
N SER A 302 -13.86 -2.09 -24.97
CA SER A 302 -14.53 -2.70 -26.12
C SER A 302 -13.89 -2.28 -27.44
N VAL A 303 -13.55 -1.00 -27.59
CA VAL A 303 -12.78 -0.49 -28.74
C VAL A 303 -11.42 -1.18 -28.82
N ALA A 304 -10.67 -1.26 -27.71
CA ALA A 304 -9.37 -1.93 -27.67
C ALA A 304 -9.46 -3.43 -28.00
N ALA A 305 -10.58 -4.08 -27.66
CA ALA A 305 -10.84 -5.47 -28.01
C ALA A 305 -11.26 -5.66 -29.47
N GLY A 306 -11.60 -4.60 -30.20
CA GLY A 306 -12.20 -4.68 -31.54
C GLY A 306 -13.69 -5.07 -31.53
N GLU A 307 -14.37 -4.89 -30.39
CA GLU A 307 -15.81 -5.14 -30.21
C GLU A 307 -16.61 -3.84 -30.38
N LEU A 308 -16.51 -3.24 -31.57
CA LEU A 308 -17.04 -1.89 -31.80
C LEU A 308 -18.57 -1.83 -31.65
N GLU A 309 -19.29 -2.85 -32.09
CA GLU A 309 -20.76 -2.91 -31.93
C GLU A 309 -21.17 -2.84 -30.45
N THR A 310 -20.44 -3.55 -29.59
CA THR A 310 -20.67 -3.52 -28.15
C THR A 310 -20.35 -2.14 -27.56
N ALA A 311 -19.24 -1.53 -27.99
CA ALA A 311 -18.85 -0.18 -27.59
C ALA A 311 -19.95 0.85 -27.94
N LEU A 312 -20.49 0.78 -29.16
CA LEU A 312 -21.54 1.68 -29.65
C LEU A 312 -22.87 1.49 -28.92
N LYS A 313 -23.23 0.24 -28.63
CA LYS A 313 -24.43 -0.07 -27.83
C LYS A 313 -24.33 0.53 -26.43
N ALA A 314 -23.17 0.41 -25.78
CA ALA A 314 -22.91 1.02 -24.47
C ALA A 314 -22.95 2.56 -24.53
N ALA A 315 -22.33 3.14 -25.56
CA ALA A 315 -22.30 4.59 -25.76
C ALA A 315 -23.71 5.18 -25.98
N ARG A 316 -24.56 4.49 -26.74
CA ARG A 316 -25.98 4.86 -26.93
C ARG A 316 -26.78 4.76 -25.64
N ASN A 317 -26.52 3.74 -24.82
CA ASN A 317 -27.23 3.55 -23.55
C ASN A 317 -26.97 4.68 -22.55
N ILE A 318 -25.70 5.11 -22.41
CA ILE A 318 -25.31 6.22 -21.53
C ILE A 318 -25.69 7.60 -22.12
N GLY A 319 -25.72 7.69 -23.46
CA GLY A 319 -25.85 8.94 -24.18
C GLY A 319 -24.49 9.62 -24.37
N LEU A 320 -24.21 10.05 -25.60
CA LEU A 320 -22.89 10.53 -26.01
C LEU A 320 -22.53 11.85 -25.31
N LYS A 321 -23.54 12.68 -25.03
CA LYS A 321 -23.41 13.88 -24.18
C LYS A 321 -22.75 13.60 -22.83
N GLN A 322 -22.97 12.43 -22.25
CA GLN A 322 -22.43 12.10 -20.94
C GLN A 322 -21.00 11.56 -21.00
N LEU A 323 -20.48 11.14 -22.16
CA LEU A 323 -19.14 10.54 -22.22
C LEU A 323 -18.02 11.59 -22.13
N PRO A 324 -16.84 11.22 -21.59
CA PRO A 324 -15.62 12.03 -21.72
C PRO A 324 -15.22 12.20 -23.19
N ALA A 325 -14.69 13.38 -23.56
CA ALA A 325 -14.31 13.69 -24.94
C ALA A 325 -13.27 12.70 -25.50
N ASP A 326 -12.32 12.24 -24.68
CA ASP A 326 -11.31 11.26 -25.06
C ASP A 326 -11.93 9.92 -25.49
N THR A 327 -12.92 9.42 -24.73
CA THR A 327 -13.62 8.17 -25.07
C THR A 327 -14.40 8.31 -26.37
N VAL A 328 -15.01 9.47 -26.61
CA VAL A 328 -15.70 9.73 -27.88
C VAL A 328 -14.71 9.76 -29.04
N ALA A 329 -13.55 10.39 -28.86
CA ALA A 329 -12.50 10.43 -29.88
C ALA A 329 -11.99 9.02 -30.22
N ASP A 330 -11.71 8.18 -29.20
CA ASP A 330 -11.31 6.78 -29.39
C ASP A 330 -12.34 5.98 -30.20
N LEU A 331 -13.64 6.21 -29.93
CA LEU A 331 -14.74 5.54 -30.62
C LEU A 331 -14.85 6.00 -32.09
N LEU A 332 -14.70 7.30 -32.36
CA LEU A 332 -14.73 7.86 -33.71
C LEU A 332 -13.52 7.40 -34.54
N GLU A 333 -12.34 7.34 -33.94
CA GLU A 333 -11.13 6.82 -34.58
C GLU A 333 -11.34 5.34 -34.99
N ALA A 334 -11.85 4.51 -34.08
CA ALA A 334 -12.15 3.11 -34.37
C ALA A 334 -13.26 2.93 -35.43
N LEU A 335 -14.25 3.81 -35.45
CA LEU A 335 -15.28 3.86 -36.50
C LEU A 335 -14.69 4.22 -37.87
N SER A 336 -13.77 5.18 -37.90
CA SER A 336 -13.15 5.65 -39.15
C SER A 336 -12.34 4.54 -39.83
N ASP A 337 -11.61 3.74 -39.06
CA ASP A 337 -10.86 2.59 -39.56
C ASP A 337 -11.76 1.52 -40.21
N LEU A 338 -13.03 1.44 -39.82
CA LEU A 338 -14.02 0.51 -40.39
C LEU A 338 -14.77 1.08 -41.62
N THR A 339 -14.77 2.40 -41.81
CA THR A 339 -15.50 3.02 -42.93
C THR A 339 -14.91 2.73 -44.31
N GLU A 340 -13.68 2.24 -44.37
CA GLU A 340 -13.02 1.84 -45.62
C GLU A 340 -13.56 0.49 -46.16
N ASP A 341 -14.25 -0.32 -45.35
CA ASP A 341 -14.66 -1.68 -45.70
C ASP A 341 -16.20 -1.91 -45.60
N GLY A 342 -16.91 -1.83 -46.73
CA GLY A 342 -18.23 -2.48 -46.92
C GLY A 342 -19.43 -1.97 -46.08
N GLU A 343 -20.34 -2.88 -45.72
CA GLU A 343 -21.60 -2.57 -45.01
C GLU A 343 -21.40 -1.97 -43.62
N ALA A 344 -20.30 -2.31 -42.94
CA ALA A 344 -19.90 -1.71 -41.67
C ALA A 344 -19.71 -0.19 -41.82
N GLY A 345 -19.22 0.27 -42.97
CA GLY A 345 -19.09 1.69 -43.28
C GLY A 345 -20.42 2.44 -43.42
N ARG A 346 -21.53 1.78 -43.74
CA ARG A 346 -22.88 2.42 -43.76
C ARG A 346 -23.42 2.64 -42.35
N LEU A 347 -23.25 1.64 -41.49
CA LEU A 347 -23.66 1.71 -40.09
C LEU A 347 -22.81 2.74 -39.32
N ALA A 348 -21.50 2.74 -39.57
CA ALA A 348 -20.60 3.77 -39.07
C ALA A 348 -21.02 5.16 -39.52
N ARG A 349 -21.29 5.38 -40.82
CA ARG A 349 -21.76 6.69 -41.34
C ARG A 349 -23.08 7.15 -40.70
N SER A 350 -24.06 6.26 -40.52
CA SER A 350 -25.32 6.57 -39.84
C SER A 350 -25.13 6.96 -38.37
N LEU A 351 -24.26 6.25 -37.67
CA LEU A 351 -23.90 6.55 -36.28
C LEU A 351 -23.19 7.88 -36.18
N ILE A 352 -22.25 8.11 -37.08
CA ILE A 352 -21.45 9.31 -37.17
C ILE A 352 -22.32 10.53 -37.50
N SER A 353 -23.29 10.43 -38.41
CA SER A 353 -24.21 11.52 -38.72
C SER A 353 -25.11 11.85 -37.52
N GLY A 354 -25.58 10.83 -36.79
CA GLY A 354 -26.27 11.03 -35.52
C GLY A 354 -25.38 11.71 -34.46
N PHE A 355 -24.10 11.32 -34.40
CA PHE A 355 -23.08 11.93 -33.55
C PHE A 355 -22.85 13.41 -33.88
N ALA A 356 -22.74 13.74 -35.17
CA ALA A 356 -22.52 15.10 -35.63
C ALA A 356 -23.69 16.00 -35.23
N ALA A 357 -24.93 15.53 -35.39
CA ALA A 357 -26.13 16.24 -34.95
C ALA A 357 -26.17 16.43 -33.42
N GLU A 358 -25.76 15.42 -32.64
CA GLU A 358 -25.74 15.53 -31.17
C GLU A 358 -24.65 16.49 -30.68
N ILE A 359 -23.48 16.52 -31.35
CA ILE A 359 -22.40 17.48 -31.08
C ILE A 359 -22.83 18.90 -31.48
N GLU A 360 -23.49 19.06 -32.62
CA GLU A 360 -24.04 20.35 -33.07
C GLU A 360 -25.04 20.90 -32.05
N GLY A 361 -25.94 20.05 -31.54
CA GLY A 361 -26.83 20.41 -30.44
C GLY A 361 -26.10 20.85 -29.16
N ARG A 362 -24.94 20.24 -28.81
CA ARG A 362 -24.13 20.72 -27.66
C ARG A 362 -23.52 22.10 -27.91
N LEU A 363 -23.08 22.37 -29.14
CA LEU A 363 -22.50 23.66 -29.52
C LEU A 363 -23.55 24.78 -29.55
N GLU A 364 -24.80 24.43 -29.86
CA GLU A 364 -25.95 25.33 -29.82
C GLU A 364 -26.45 25.58 -28.38
N ASP A 365 -26.58 24.54 -27.56
CA ASP A 365 -27.05 24.63 -26.15
C ASP A 365 -26.06 25.35 -25.22
N SER A 366 -24.75 25.33 -25.52
CA SER A 366 -23.72 26.06 -24.75
C SER A 366 -23.73 27.55 -25.13
N ALA A 367 -24.70 28.28 -24.56
CA ALA A 367 -25.03 29.66 -24.90
C ALA A 367 -24.00 30.70 -24.42
N SER A 368 -23.04 30.34 -23.56
CA SER A 368 -22.00 31.27 -23.08
C SER A 368 -20.62 30.97 -23.69
N ARG A 369 -19.88 32.02 -24.08
CA ARG A 369 -18.47 31.90 -24.54
C ARG A 369 -17.59 31.16 -23.51
N ALA A 370 -17.87 31.33 -22.22
CA ALA A 370 -17.12 30.67 -21.14
C ALA A 370 -17.35 29.15 -21.05
N GLU A 371 -18.56 28.66 -21.36
CA GLU A 371 -18.82 27.21 -21.46
C GLU A 371 -18.30 26.62 -22.77
N ARG A 372 -18.24 27.40 -23.85
CA ARG A 372 -17.57 26.98 -25.10
C ARG A 372 -16.08 26.78 -24.90
N ASP A 373 -15.45 27.61 -24.06
CA ASP A 373 -14.04 27.45 -23.67
C ASP A 373 -13.83 26.23 -22.74
N GLN A 374 -14.87 25.75 -22.05
CA GLN A 374 -14.84 24.50 -21.27
C GLN A 374 -15.18 23.24 -22.08
N LEU A 375 -15.97 23.39 -23.15
CA LEU A 375 -16.12 22.41 -24.24
C LEU A 375 -14.86 22.44 -25.10
N ILE A 376 -13.71 22.14 -24.49
CA ILE A 376 -12.50 21.74 -25.21
C ILE A 376 -12.78 20.35 -25.77
N LEU A 377 -13.61 20.30 -26.83
CA LEU A 377 -13.68 19.13 -27.68
C LEU A 377 -12.26 18.93 -28.19
N ALA A 378 -11.71 17.73 -27.96
CA ALA A 378 -10.37 17.41 -28.41
C ALA A 378 -10.24 17.82 -29.89
N PRO A 379 -9.18 18.56 -30.30
CA PRO A 379 -8.99 19.03 -31.67
C PRO A 379 -9.22 17.96 -32.75
N ARG A 380 -8.93 16.69 -32.40
CA ARG A 380 -9.18 15.52 -33.24
C ARG A 380 -10.66 15.29 -33.56
N LEU A 381 -11.54 15.49 -32.58
CA LEU A 381 -12.97 15.27 -32.71
C LEU A 381 -13.61 16.35 -33.58
N LEU A 382 -13.20 17.61 -33.40
CA LEU A 382 -13.58 18.72 -34.29
C LEU A 382 -13.09 18.51 -35.73
N LEU A 383 -11.87 17.99 -35.89
CA LEU A 383 -11.30 17.72 -37.20
C LEU A 383 -12.10 16.64 -37.93
N TYR A 384 -12.46 15.58 -37.21
CA TYR A 384 -13.24 14.48 -37.75
C TYR A 384 -14.67 14.90 -38.09
N THR A 385 -15.35 15.65 -37.20
CA THR A 385 -16.70 16.17 -37.50
C THR A 385 -16.69 17.12 -38.70
N ALA A 386 -15.63 17.91 -38.87
CA ALA A 386 -15.46 18.73 -40.07
C ALA A 386 -15.29 17.88 -41.34
N GLN A 387 -14.55 16.77 -41.27
CA GLN A 387 -14.41 15.83 -42.39
C GLN A 387 -15.76 15.29 -42.84
N LEU A 388 -16.60 14.95 -41.88
CA LEU A 388 -17.93 14.40 -42.13
C LEU A 388 -18.87 15.42 -42.72
N ALA A 389 -18.89 16.64 -42.16
CA ALA A 389 -19.63 17.75 -42.69
C ALA A 389 -19.22 18.07 -44.14
N VAL A 390 -17.92 17.95 -44.47
CA VAL A 390 -17.46 18.07 -45.86
C VAL A 390 -18.03 16.95 -46.75
N SER A 391 -17.99 15.69 -46.31
CA SER A 391 -18.53 14.57 -47.08
C SER A 391 -20.05 14.64 -47.27
N ASP A 392 -20.78 15.23 -46.32
CA ASP A 392 -22.22 15.49 -46.44
C ASP A 392 -22.54 16.80 -47.19
N ASN A 393 -21.51 17.44 -47.77
CA ASN A 393 -21.60 18.72 -48.48
C ASN A 393 -22.12 19.90 -47.63
N ASN A 394 -22.03 19.80 -46.30
CA ASN A 394 -22.33 20.87 -45.34
C ASN A 394 -21.07 21.70 -45.02
N ARG A 395 -20.67 22.54 -45.98
CA ARG A 395 -19.44 23.35 -45.89
C ARG A 395 -19.45 24.35 -44.75
N ASP A 396 -20.61 24.91 -44.39
CA ASP A 396 -20.73 25.91 -43.34
C ASP A 396 -20.51 25.33 -41.94
N LEU A 397 -21.00 24.11 -41.69
CA LEU A 397 -20.71 23.39 -40.46
C LEU A 397 -19.22 23.02 -40.38
N ALA A 398 -18.67 22.45 -41.46
CA ALA A 398 -17.24 22.14 -41.54
C ALA A 398 -16.38 23.38 -41.25
N ARG A 399 -16.75 24.53 -41.83
CA ARG A 399 -16.07 25.80 -41.59
C ARG A 399 -16.13 26.23 -40.13
N ARG A 400 -17.30 26.17 -39.49
CA ARG A 400 -17.49 26.51 -38.08
C ARG A 400 -16.64 25.63 -37.16
N LEU A 401 -16.61 24.32 -37.42
CA LEU A 401 -15.84 23.35 -36.65
C LEU A 401 -14.33 23.56 -36.79
N LEU A 402 -13.83 23.75 -38.02
CA LEU A 402 -12.41 23.96 -38.29
C LEU A 402 -11.87 25.27 -37.70
N LEU A 403 -12.69 26.32 -37.63
CA LEU A 403 -12.29 27.59 -37.00
C LEU A 403 -12.08 27.46 -35.48
N GLY A 404 -12.67 26.45 -34.84
CA GLY A 404 -12.47 26.16 -33.42
C GLY A 404 -11.20 25.33 -33.12
N ILE A 405 -10.46 24.90 -34.14
CA ILE A 405 -9.28 24.05 -33.99
C ILE A 405 -8.01 24.90 -34.02
N ASP A 406 -7.21 24.81 -32.96
CA ASP A 406 -5.82 25.27 -32.98
C ASP A 406 -4.95 24.18 -33.65
N PRO A 407 -4.42 24.42 -34.88
CA PRO A 407 -3.63 23.42 -35.59
C PRO A 407 -2.33 23.05 -34.88
N ALA A 408 -1.82 23.88 -33.96
CA ALA A 408 -0.63 23.58 -33.18
C ALA A 408 -0.86 22.42 -32.18
N GLN A 409 -2.12 22.13 -31.85
CA GLN A 409 -2.49 21.04 -30.93
C GLN A 409 -2.75 19.71 -31.66
N LEU A 410 -2.78 19.71 -33.00
CA LEU A 410 -2.95 18.49 -33.80
C LEU A 410 -1.63 17.72 -33.94
N PRO A 411 -1.66 16.37 -33.93
CA PRO A 411 -0.49 15.60 -34.31
C PRO A 411 -0.13 15.84 -35.78
N LEU A 412 1.17 15.76 -36.10
CA LEU A 412 1.73 16.25 -37.36
C LEU A 412 1.09 15.62 -38.62
N ASP A 413 0.67 14.36 -38.52
CA ASP A 413 -0.01 13.60 -39.55
C ASP A 413 -1.43 14.14 -39.86
N ARG A 414 -2.11 14.73 -38.87
CA ARG A 414 -3.47 15.27 -39.01
C ARG A 414 -3.53 16.73 -39.45
N ILE A 415 -2.40 17.44 -39.42
CA ILE A 415 -2.31 18.83 -39.94
C ILE A 415 -2.62 18.87 -41.44
N VAL A 416 -2.24 17.81 -42.18
CA VAL A 416 -2.55 17.69 -43.61
C VAL A 416 -4.05 17.57 -43.86
N ASP A 417 -4.73 16.74 -43.07
CA ASP A 417 -6.19 16.58 -43.13
C ASP A 417 -6.89 17.92 -42.83
N PHE A 418 -6.46 18.63 -41.77
CA PHE A 418 -6.99 19.96 -41.42
C PHE A 418 -6.87 20.96 -42.57
N HIS A 419 -5.73 20.98 -43.25
CA HIS A 419 -5.53 21.83 -44.41
C HIS A 419 -6.42 21.47 -45.60
N GLY A 420 -6.53 20.17 -45.90
CA GLY A 420 -7.39 19.67 -46.97
C GLY A 420 -8.83 20.09 -46.73
N LEU A 421 -9.33 19.85 -45.52
CA LEU A 421 -10.69 20.19 -45.10
C LEU A 421 -10.92 21.71 -45.07
N SER A 422 -9.95 22.50 -44.60
CA SER A 422 -10.03 23.97 -44.59
C SER A 422 -10.25 24.52 -45.99
N ARG A 423 -9.52 24.02 -47.00
CA ARG A 423 -9.71 24.44 -48.39
C ARG A 423 -11.10 24.09 -48.91
N VAL A 424 -11.56 22.86 -48.64
CA VAL A 424 -12.89 22.42 -49.11
C VAL A 424 -14.02 23.21 -48.42
N ALA A 425 -13.82 23.59 -47.16
CA ALA A 425 -14.73 24.44 -46.40
C ALA A 425 -14.61 25.95 -46.74
N GLY A 426 -13.72 26.34 -47.67
CA GLY A 426 -13.52 27.74 -48.05
C GLY A 426 -12.83 28.60 -46.99
N ILE A 427 -12.13 27.98 -46.03
CA ILE A 427 -11.22 28.67 -45.11
C ILE A 427 -9.88 28.79 -45.82
N VAL A 428 -9.32 29.99 -45.87
CA VAL A 428 -7.93 30.21 -46.27
C VAL A 428 -7.07 30.02 -45.01
N PRO A 429 -6.36 28.89 -44.85
CA PRO A 429 -5.55 28.69 -43.66
C PRO A 429 -4.37 29.66 -43.70
N HIS A 430 -4.35 30.65 -42.82
CA HIS A 430 -3.17 31.45 -42.55
C HIS A 430 -2.20 30.60 -41.72
N LEU A 431 -1.33 29.86 -42.40
CA LEU A 431 -0.30 29.08 -41.74
C LEU A 431 1.08 29.65 -42.06
N ASP A 432 1.90 29.71 -41.02
CA ASP A 432 3.32 30.04 -41.14
C ASP A 432 3.97 29.01 -42.09
N PRO A 433 4.47 29.42 -43.27
CA PRO A 433 5.08 28.52 -44.24
C PRO A 433 6.23 27.69 -43.67
N ALA A 434 6.80 28.09 -42.52
CA ALA A 434 7.79 27.32 -41.78
C ALA A 434 7.31 25.90 -41.39
N LEU A 435 6.03 25.71 -41.06
CA LEU A 435 5.48 24.39 -40.67
C LEU A 435 5.28 23.44 -41.86
N LEU A 436 5.10 23.97 -43.06
CA LEU A 436 4.94 23.21 -44.32
C LEU A 436 6.29 22.90 -45.01
N SER A 437 7.38 23.52 -44.56
CA SER A 437 8.69 23.50 -45.23
C SER A 437 9.64 22.37 -44.81
N LYS A 438 9.23 21.45 -43.93
CA LYS A 438 10.00 20.21 -43.69
C LYS A 438 9.47 19.10 -44.58
N PRO A 439 10.02 18.89 -45.79
CA PRO A 439 9.75 17.68 -46.54
C PRO A 439 10.30 16.51 -45.72
N THR A 440 9.41 15.62 -45.27
CA THR A 440 9.77 14.27 -44.83
C THR A 440 10.26 13.50 -46.05
N LYS A 441 11.48 13.80 -46.51
CA LYS A 441 12.24 12.91 -47.37
C LYS A 441 12.59 11.67 -46.55
N ARG A 442 11.83 10.60 -46.75
CA ARG A 442 12.27 9.24 -46.44
C ARG A 442 13.55 8.97 -47.24
N SER A 443 14.71 9.20 -46.61
CA SER A 443 16.01 8.76 -47.09
C SER A 443 16.21 7.30 -46.71
N LEU A 444 16.00 6.40 -47.67
CA LEU A 444 16.43 5.01 -47.62
C LEU A 444 17.89 4.93 -48.08
N VAL A 445 18.86 5.13 -47.17
CA VAL A 445 20.25 4.65 -47.30
C VAL A 445 20.81 4.39 -45.90
N PRO A 446 21.46 3.23 -45.63
CA PRO A 446 21.92 2.88 -44.30
C PRO A 446 23.25 3.59 -43.96
N PRO A 447 23.55 3.87 -42.68
CA PRO A 447 24.90 4.25 -42.31
C PRO A 447 25.81 3.01 -42.33
N ARG A 448 26.85 3.07 -43.17
CA ARG A 448 27.98 2.14 -43.17
C ARG A 448 28.69 2.17 -41.81
N ARG A 449 29.00 0.97 -41.33
CA ARG A 449 30.01 0.70 -40.29
C ARG A 449 31.34 1.37 -40.66
N ASN A 450 31.96 2.05 -39.69
CA ASN A 450 33.42 2.00 -39.54
C ASN A 450 33.83 1.92 -38.07
N ARG A 451 34.77 0.99 -37.88
CA ARG A 451 35.46 0.54 -36.68
C ARG A 451 36.31 1.64 -36.01
N LEU A 452 36.48 1.44 -34.70
CA LEU A 452 37.70 1.64 -33.90
C LEU A 452 38.26 3.06 -33.77
N LEU A 453 38.14 3.60 -32.54
CA LEU A 453 39.30 4.13 -31.85
C LEU A 453 39.24 3.75 -30.36
N VAL A 454 40.21 2.94 -29.98
CA VAL A 454 40.63 2.66 -28.62
C VAL A 454 41.15 3.95 -28.00
N ARG A 455 40.62 4.34 -26.83
CA ARG A 455 41.39 5.16 -25.90
C ARG A 455 41.10 4.75 -24.46
N ARG A 456 42.07 4.01 -23.92
CA ARG A 456 42.38 3.91 -22.49
C ARG A 456 42.47 5.32 -21.89
N GLN A 457 41.74 5.60 -20.82
CA GLN A 457 42.18 6.43 -19.69
C GLN A 457 41.49 5.86 -18.44
N GLN A 458 42.25 5.11 -17.65
CA GLN A 458 42.95 5.57 -16.44
C GLN A 458 42.02 5.63 -15.22
N LYS A 459 42.21 4.58 -14.42
CA LYS A 459 41.70 4.33 -13.09
C LYS A 459 42.46 5.24 -12.11
N PRO A 460 41.81 6.12 -11.34
CA PRO A 460 42.40 6.60 -10.11
C PRO A 460 42.16 5.55 -9.03
N LYS A 461 43.26 5.16 -8.41
CA LYS A 461 43.35 4.35 -7.20
C LYS A 461 43.30 5.31 -6.01
N ASP A 462 42.90 4.78 -4.85
CA ASP A 462 43.05 5.30 -3.46
C ASP A 462 41.74 5.75 -2.81
N PRO A 463 41.63 5.71 -1.46
CA PRO A 463 42.10 4.75 -0.45
C PRO A 463 40.90 4.24 0.41
N PRO A 464 41.05 3.40 1.47
CA PRO A 464 39.91 2.72 2.10
C PRO A 464 39.04 3.68 2.96
N PRO A 465 37.75 3.36 3.17
CA PRO A 465 36.84 4.26 3.88
C PRO A 465 37.15 4.29 5.39
N SER A 466 37.61 5.45 5.85
CA SER A 466 37.54 5.87 7.25
C SER A 466 36.07 6.01 7.67
N LEU A 467 35.70 5.28 8.74
CA LEU A 467 34.45 5.41 9.49
C LEU A 467 34.34 6.84 10.05
N VAL A 468 33.61 7.70 9.34
CA VAL A 468 33.10 8.97 9.88
C VAL A 468 31.69 8.68 10.40
N PHE A 469 31.53 8.77 11.72
CA PHE A 469 30.22 8.87 12.35
C PHE A 469 29.55 10.15 11.88
N VAL A 470 28.63 10.03 10.93
CA VAL A 470 27.70 11.11 10.57
C VAL A 470 26.67 11.20 11.69
N GLN A 471 26.73 12.28 12.47
CA GLN A 471 25.62 12.69 13.34
C GLN A 471 24.35 12.84 12.48
N PRO A 472 23.18 12.34 12.92
CA PRO A 472 21.94 12.57 12.18
C PRO A 472 21.63 14.08 12.19
N ALA A 473 21.57 14.66 10.99
CA ALA A 473 21.06 16.00 10.78
C ALA A 473 19.60 16.08 11.30
N PRO A 474 19.17 17.22 11.85
CA PRO A 474 17.79 17.41 12.28
C PRO A 474 16.86 17.19 11.10
N SER A 475 15.90 16.27 11.31
CA SER A 475 14.77 15.94 10.45
C SER A 475 14.24 17.17 9.72
N SER A 476 14.56 17.29 8.43
CA SER A 476 13.81 18.17 7.54
C SER A 476 12.38 17.66 7.53
N ALA A 477 11.45 18.49 8.00
CA ALA A 477 10.03 18.20 8.06
C ALA A 477 9.58 17.59 6.73
N VAL A 478 9.30 16.28 6.74
CA VAL A 478 8.67 15.59 5.64
C VAL A 478 7.24 16.12 5.60
N GLU A 479 6.96 17.03 4.65
CA GLU A 479 5.58 17.42 4.37
C GLU A 479 4.74 16.15 4.21
N PRO A 480 3.60 16.03 4.91
CA PRO A 480 2.71 14.90 4.74
C PRO A 480 2.16 14.92 3.32
N VAL A 481 2.81 14.18 2.42
CA VAL A 481 2.32 13.99 1.05
C VAL A 481 1.04 13.17 1.13
N ASP A 482 -0.09 13.79 0.80
CA ASP A 482 -1.40 13.16 0.75
C ASP A 482 -1.32 11.82 -0.01
N PRO A 483 -1.71 10.69 0.59
CA PRO A 483 -1.71 9.38 -0.06
C PRO A 483 -2.53 9.34 -1.35
N LYS A 484 -3.58 10.17 -1.48
CA LYS A 484 -4.33 10.32 -2.75
C LYS A 484 -3.46 10.93 -3.85
N LEU A 485 -2.61 11.90 -3.52
CA LEU A 485 -1.71 12.53 -4.47
C LEU A 485 -0.61 11.57 -4.94
N ARG A 486 -0.13 10.66 -4.06
CA ARG A 486 0.78 9.57 -4.46
C ARG A 486 0.11 8.60 -5.42
N ARG A 487 -1.13 8.18 -5.15
CA ARG A 487 -1.90 7.31 -6.06
C ARG A 487 -2.16 7.97 -7.42
N LEU A 488 -2.52 9.26 -7.43
CA LEU A 488 -2.71 10.02 -8.67
C LEU A 488 -1.42 10.10 -9.50
N LYS A 489 -0.27 10.42 -8.87
CA LYS A 489 1.02 10.48 -9.57
C LYS A 489 1.50 9.12 -10.06
N ALA A 490 1.28 8.04 -9.29
CA ALA A 490 1.57 6.68 -9.72
C ALA A 490 0.71 6.30 -10.94
N ARG A 491 -0.60 6.57 -10.89
CA ARG A 491 -1.54 6.36 -11.99
C ARG A 491 -1.17 7.16 -13.24
N GLU A 492 -0.76 8.41 -13.10
CA GLU A 492 -0.30 9.24 -14.21
C GLU A 492 0.95 8.67 -14.89
N ARG A 493 1.93 8.21 -14.11
CA ARG A 493 3.13 7.52 -14.64
C ARG A 493 2.78 6.21 -15.34
N GLN A 494 1.82 5.45 -14.81
CA GLN A 494 1.35 4.21 -15.44
C GLN A 494 0.66 4.50 -16.79
N LEU A 495 -0.25 5.47 -16.83
CA LEU A 495 -0.91 5.92 -18.07
C LEU A 495 0.11 6.40 -19.12
N GLN A 496 1.17 7.08 -18.69
CA GLN A 496 2.24 7.51 -19.59
C GLN A 496 3.02 6.33 -20.17
N ARG A 497 3.36 5.33 -19.36
CA ARG A 497 3.99 4.08 -19.83
C ARG A 497 3.10 3.31 -20.82
N ILE A 498 1.79 3.25 -20.57
CA ILE A 498 0.82 2.62 -21.49
C ILE A 498 0.78 3.36 -22.83
N ARG A 499 0.74 4.70 -22.82
CA ARG A 499 0.78 5.52 -24.03
C ARG A 499 2.06 5.29 -24.83
N GLU A 500 3.21 5.20 -24.16
CA GLU A 500 4.50 4.89 -24.80
C GLU A 500 4.53 3.48 -25.40
N ALA A 501 4.02 2.48 -24.67
CA ALA A 501 3.93 1.10 -25.18
C ALA A 501 3.01 0.98 -26.40
N ARG A 502 1.86 1.67 -26.40
CA ARG A 502 0.95 1.74 -27.56
C ARG A 502 1.62 2.38 -28.77
N ARG A 503 2.33 3.50 -28.58
CA ARG A 503 3.11 4.14 -29.65
C ARG A 503 4.18 3.21 -30.22
N ALA A 504 4.90 2.49 -29.37
CA ALA A 504 5.90 1.52 -29.81
C ALA A 504 5.29 0.35 -30.58
N ALA A 505 4.13 -0.17 -30.15
CA ALA A 505 3.43 -1.24 -30.85
C ALA A 505 2.89 -0.80 -32.22
N ALA A 506 2.31 0.40 -32.31
CA ALA A 506 1.85 0.99 -33.56
C ALA A 506 3.01 1.19 -34.54
N ALA A 507 4.17 1.68 -34.06
CA ALA A 507 5.38 1.81 -34.86
C ALA A 507 5.82 0.45 -35.45
N ARG A 508 5.88 -0.62 -34.65
CA ARG A 508 6.23 -1.96 -35.13
C ARG A 508 5.25 -2.50 -36.18
N ARG A 509 3.94 -2.28 -36.01
CA ARG A 509 2.94 -2.67 -37.01
C ARG A 509 3.14 -1.91 -38.32
N SER A 510 3.47 -0.63 -38.26
CA SER A 510 3.76 0.18 -39.46
C SER A 510 5.01 -0.31 -40.19
N GLU A 511 6.06 -0.69 -39.47
CA GLU A 511 7.29 -1.27 -40.03
C GLU A 511 7.03 -2.62 -40.69
N GLN A 512 6.23 -3.49 -40.06
CA GLN A 512 5.83 -4.78 -40.64
C GLN A 512 5.01 -4.61 -41.92
N ARG A 513 4.05 -3.66 -41.95
CA ARG A 513 3.28 -3.34 -43.16
C ARG A 513 4.18 -2.81 -44.29
N ALA A 514 5.12 -1.93 -43.96
CA ALA A 514 6.08 -1.40 -44.95
C ALA A 514 6.99 -2.52 -45.52
N ALA A 515 7.45 -3.44 -44.66
CA ALA A 515 8.24 -4.59 -45.08
C ALA A 515 7.44 -5.54 -46.00
N GLN A 516 6.18 -5.81 -45.67
CA GLN A 516 5.28 -6.62 -46.52
C GLN A 516 5.04 -5.97 -47.88
N GLN A 517 4.75 -4.65 -47.92
CA GLN A 517 4.58 -3.94 -49.19
C GLN A 517 5.83 -3.97 -50.06
N THR A 518 7.01 -3.83 -49.46
CA THR A 518 8.30 -3.91 -50.18
C THR A 518 8.50 -5.31 -50.76
N ALA A 519 8.20 -6.36 -49.98
CA ALA A 519 8.28 -7.75 -50.43
C ALA A 519 7.33 -8.02 -51.61
N THR A 520 6.09 -7.54 -51.56
CA THR A 520 5.10 -7.69 -52.64
C THR A 520 5.52 -6.95 -53.92
N GLN A 521 6.15 -5.78 -53.80
CA GLN A 521 6.67 -5.04 -54.97
C GLN A 521 7.86 -5.75 -55.62
N THR A 522 8.77 -6.34 -54.85
CA THR A 522 9.88 -7.14 -55.40
C THR A 522 9.43 -8.47 -56.01
N ALA A 523 8.29 -9.01 -55.58
CA ALA A 523 7.75 -10.28 -56.07
C ALA A 523 6.89 -10.13 -57.34
N GLN A 524 6.62 -8.91 -57.83
CA GLN A 524 5.93 -8.74 -59.12
C GLN A 524 6.84 -9.24 -60.26
N PRO A 525 6.48 -10.34 -60.96
CA PRO A 525 7.29 -10.86 -62.05
C PRO A 525 7.37 -9.81 -63.14
N ARG A 526 8.60 -9.42 -63.52
CA ARG A 526 8.87 -8.54 -64.66
C ARG A 526 8.15 -9.13 -65.87
N ARG A 527 7.08 -8.46 -66.33
CA ARG A 527 6.37 -8.82 -67.56
C ARG A 527 7.41 -8.97 -68.69
N PRO A 528 7.47 -10.12 -69.37
CA PRO A 528 8.39 -10.29 -70.50
C PRO A 528 8.06 -9.24 -71.56
N ALA A 529 9.10 -8.55 -72.02
CA ALA A 529 8.99 -7.51 -73.04
C ALA A 529 8.32 -8.10 -74.29
N LYS A 530 7.27 -7.44 -74.79
CA LYS A 530 6.65 -7.80 -76.07
C LYS A 530 7.70 -7.70 -77.18
N PRO A 531 7.85 -8.73 -78.04
CA PRO A 531 8.75 -8.67 -79.19
C PRO A 531 8.28 -7.57 -80.14
N GLN A 532 9.20 -6.68 -80.52
CA GLN A 532 8.98 -5.70 -81.58
C GLN A 532 8.87 -6.44 -82.92
N GLN A 533 7.71 -6.33 -83.56
CA GLN A 533 7.52 -6.76 -84.94
C GLN A 533 8.16 -5.72 -85.87
N GLN A 534 9.03 -6.19 -86.76
CA GLN A 534 9.59 -5.43 -87.89
C GLN A 534 8.75 -5.67 -89.14
#